data_AF-A0A4V4HA93-F1
#
_entry.id   AF-A0A4V4HA93-F1
#
_cell.length_a   1.000
_cell.length_b   1.000
_cell.length_c   1.000
_cell.angle_alpha   90.00
_cell.angle_beta   90.00
_cell.angle_gamma   90.00
#
_symmetry.space_group_name_H-M   'P 1'
#
loop_
_entity.id
_entity.type
_entity.pdbx_description
1 polymer ?
#
loop_
_entity_poly.entity_id
_entity_poly.type
_entity_poly.pdbx_seq_one_letter_code
_entity_poly.pdbx_strand_id
1 'polypeptide(L)'
;MINGVPIATGGDTDRTNARAHSTVEGFSLWLDKWEREAKKEAFRKYLESSGVLDALTKVLVALYEENDKPSSALEFVQQKLGGPSISEYEKLQAEKSDLQLKYDELLAAHRETCRELADLRNLKLTTSSMENTDGDKLKN
;
A
#
# COMPACT_ATOMS: atom_id res chain seq x y z
N MET A 1 -27.86 58.32 73.20
CA MET A 1 -28.56 57.18 72.58
C MET A 1 -27.61 56.48 71.63
N ILE A 2 -27.26 55.25 71.97
CA ILE A 2 -26.64 54.24 71.11
C ILE A 2 -27.64 53.82 70.01
N ASN A 3 -27.13 53.26 68.90
CA ASN A 3 -27.75 52.54 67.76
C ASN A 3 -27.14 53.12 66.47
N GLY A 4 -26.50 52.42 65.54
CA GLY A 4 -26.40 50.99 65.25
C GLY A 4 -26.04 50.89 63.75
N VAL A 5 -24.98 50.12 63.48
CA VAL A 5 -24.44 49.53 62.22
C VAL A 5 -25.56 49.00 61.26
N PRO A 6 -25.37 48.52 60.00
CA PRO A 6 -24.28 48.56 58.99
C PRO A 6 -24.77 49.03 57.58
N ILE A 7 -23.87 49.18 56.59
CA ILE A 7 -24.24 48.73 55.24
C ILE A 7 -23.04 48.13 54.50
N ALA A 8 -23.26 46.91 54.02
CA ALA A 8 -22.29 45.99 53.45
C ALA A 8 -21.80 46.44 52.07
N THR A 9 -20.49 46.45 51.85
CA THR A 9 -19.92 46.30 50.51
C THR A 9 -19.91 44.82 50.17
N GLY A 10 -21.10 44.28 49.88
CA GLY A 10 -21.30 42.93 49.35
C GLY A 10 -21.06 42.93 47.83
N GLY A 11 -20.15 42.07 47.39
CA GLY A 11 -19.64 42.01 46.02
C GLY A 11 -20.67 41.62 44.96
N ASP A 12 -20.48 42.19 43.77
CA ASP A 12 -21.23 41.87 42.56
C ASP A 12 -20.27 41.24 41.52
N THR A 13 -19.50 40.23 41.95
CA THR A 13 -18.55 39.50 41.10
C THR A 13 -19.15 38.28 40.38
N ASP A 14 -20.38 37.88 40.70
CA ASP A 14 -20.98 36.65 40.13
C ASP A 14 -21.59 36.85 38.73
N ARG A 15 -22.10 38.06 38.43
CA ARG A 15 -22.83 38.29 37.17
C ARG A 15 -21.92 38.42 35.94
N THR A 16 -20.69 38.89 36.12
CA THR A 16 -19.73 39.11 35.03
C THR A 16 -19.06 37.80 34.58
N ASN A 17 -18.85 36.85 35.50
CA ASN A 17 -18.26 35.56 35.19
C ASN A 17 -19.15 34.70 34.28
N ALA A 18 -20.46 34.65 34.55
CA ALA A 18 -21.42 33.88 33.75
C ALA A 18 -21.51 34.36 32.28
N ARG A 19 -21.39 35.67 32.05
CA ARG A 19 -21.44 36.26 30.69
C ARG A 19 -20.15 36.01 29.89
N ALA A 20 -19.01 35.99 30.56
CA ALA A 20 -17.73 35.65 29.94
C ALA A 20 -17.69 34.16 29.54
N HIS A 21 -18.12 33.26 30.41
CA HIS A 21 -18.14 31.81 30.16
C HIS A 21 -18.98 31.44 28.91
N SER A 22 -20.19 32.01 28.76
CA SER A 22 -21.05 31.76 27.60
C SER A 22 -20.45 32.27 26.27
N THR A 23 -19.68 33.36 26.30
CA THR A 23 -19.05 33.92 25.09
C THR A 23 -17.84 33.08 24.65
N VAL A 24 -17.07 32.54 25.60
CA VAL A 24 -15.90 31.69 25.34
C VAL A 24 -16.33 30.32 24.82
N GLU A 25 -17.39 29.72 25.37
CA GLU A 25 -17.94 28.45 24.85
C GLU A 25 -18.49 28.60 23.43
N GLY A 26 -19.19 29.70 23.15
CA GLY A 26 -19.67 30.01 21.79
C GLY A 26 -18.53 30.20 20.79
N PHE A 27 -17.44 30.86 21.20
CA PHE A 27 -16.25 31.04 20.37
C PHE A 27 -15.50 29.71 20.16
N SER A 28 -15.38 28.88 21.19
CA SER A 28 -14.80 27.53 21.11
C SER A 28 -15.55 26.64 20.12
N LEU A 29 -16.88 26.59 20.21
CA LEU A 29 -17.72 25.84 19.27
C LEU A 29 -17.63 26.37 17.84
N TRP A 30 -17.54 27.69 17.68
CA TRP A 30 -17.33 28.31 16.38
C TRP A 30 -15.96 27.94 15.79
N LEU A 31 -14.91 27.92 16.62
CA LEU A 31 -13.56 27.54 16.22
C LEU A 31 -13.48 26.05 15.84
N ASP A 32 -14.09 25.16 16.63
CA ASP A 32 -14.17 23.73 16.32
C ASP A 32 -14.97 23.47 15.03
N LYS A 33 -16.05 24.23 14.82
CA LYS A 33 -16.81 24.19 13.56
C LYS A 33 -15.94 24.65 12.41
N TRP A 34 -15.25 25.78 12.54
CA TRP A 34 -14.37 26.32 11.51
C TRP A 34 -13.22 25.36 11.18
N GLU A 35 -12.60 24.74 12.18
CA GLU A 35 -11.52 23.78 11.98
C GLU A 35 -12.02 22.51 11.25
N ARG A 36 -13.21 22.02 11.58
CA ARG A 36 -13.85 20.91 10.84
C ARG A 36 -14.12 21.28 9.38
N GLU A 37 -14.65 22.47 9.14
CA GLU A 37 -14.92 22.94 7.77
C GLU A 37 -13.61 23.18 7.00
N ALA A 38 -12.56 23.70 7.64
CA ALA A 38 -11.25 23.86 7.03
C ALA A 38 -10.61 22.51 6.64
N LYS A 39 -10.74 21.48 7.49
CA LYS A 39 -10.26 20.12 7.17
C LYS A 39 -11.02 19.50 6.00
N LYS A 40 -12.35 19.66 5.96
CA LYS A 40 -13.17 19.21 4.81
C LYS A 40 -12.78 19.94 3.52
N GLU A 41 -12.61 21.26 3.59
CA GLU A 41 -12.20 22.09 2.47
C GLU A 41 -10.83 21.68 1.94
N ALA A 42 -9.86 21.44 2.82
CA ALA A 42 -8.54 20.97 2.44
C ALA A 42 -8.59 19.60 1.74
N PHE A 43 -9.43 18.67 2.23
CA PHE A 43 -9.61 17.38 1.57
C PHE A 43 -10.27 17.51 0.20
N ARG A 44 -11.29 18.37 0.06
CA ARG A 44 -11.92 18.65 -1.23
C ARG A 44 -10.90 19.22 -2.22
N LYS A 45 -10.14 20.23 -1.82
CA LYS A 45 -9.07 20.82 -2.64
C LYS A 45 -8.00 19.82 -3.03
N TYR A 46 -7.65 18.89 -2.13
CA TYR A 46 -6.72 17.82 -2.45
C TYR A 46 -7.27 16.89 -3.55
N LEU A 47 -8.54 16.48 -3.45
CA LEU A 47 -9.16 15.65 -4.49
C LEU A 47 -9.32 16.39 -5.84
N GLU A 48 -9.57 17.70 -5.79
CA GLU A 48 -9.61 18.58 -6.97
C GLU A 48 -8.21 18.71 -7.60
N SER A 49 -7.18 19.04 -6.80
CA SER A 49 -5.82 19.31 -7.28
C SER A 49 -5.07 18.05 -7.73
N SER A 50 -5.35 16.91 -7.10
CA SER A 50 -4.83 15.60 -7.52
C SER A 50 -5.53 15.04 -8.77
N GLY A 51 -6.62 15.68 -9.23
CA GLY A 51 -7.37 15.24 -10.41
C GLY A 51 -8.27 14.01 -10.15
N VAL A 52 -8.38 13.54 -8.91
CA VAL A 52 -9.24 12.38 -8.56
C VAL A 52 -10.70 12.65 -8.89
N LEU A 53 -11.21 13.86 -8.61
CA LEU A 53 -12.59 14.21 -8.95
C LEU A 53 -12.84 14.24 -10.47
N ASP A 54 -11.88 14.75 -11.24
CA ASP A 54 -11.96 14.80 -12.70
C ASP A 54 -11.94 13.38 -13.29
N ALA A 55 -11.03 12.53 -12.81
CA ALA A 55 -10.97 11.12 -13.21
C ALA A 55 -12.27 10.37 -12.89
N LEU A 56 -12.80 10.49 -11.67
CA LEU A 56 -14.07 9.88 -11.30
C LEU A 56 -15.23 10.39 -12.15
N THR A 57 -15.28 11.70 -12.41
CA THR A 57 -16.31 12.30 -13.27
C THR A 57 -16.26 11.73 -14.68
N LYS A 58 -15.08 11.65 -15.29
CA LYS A 58 -14.88 11.07 -16.63
C LYS A 58 -15.34 9.62 -16.71
N VAL A 59 -15.03 8.82 -15.69
CA VAL A 59 -15.45 7.41 -15.63
C VAL A 59 -16.97 7.28 -15.52
N LEU A 60 -17.61 8.12 -14.69
CA LEU A 60 -19.06 8.12 -14.55
C LEU A 60 -19.77 8.62 -15.81
N VAL A 61 -19.20 9.61 -16.51
CA VAL A 61 -19.70 10.07 -17.82
C VAL A 61 -19.58 8.95 -18.84
N ALA A 62 -18.43 8.29 -18.94
CA ALA A 62 -18.25 7.15 -19.85
C ALA A 62 -19.27 6.03 -19.56
N LEU A 63 -19.50 5.71 -18.28
CA LEU A 63 -20.50 4.73 -17.88
C LEU A 63 -21.94 5.16 -18.21
N TYR A 64 -22.21 6.46 -18.18
CA TYR A 64 -23.51 7.02 -18.55
C TYR A 64 -23.75 7.00 -20.08
N GLU A 65 -22.70 7.26 -20.86
CA GLU A 65 -22.74 7.25 -22.33
C GLU A 65 -22.73 5.84 -22.92
N GLU A 66 -22.31 4.83 -22.15
CA GLU A 66 -22.31 3.43 -22.56
C GLU A 66 -23.75 2.96 -22.88
N ASN A 67 -24.01 2.67 -24.16
CA ASN A 67 -25.35 2.28 -24.64
C ASN A 67 -25.73 0.86 -24.18
N ASP A 68 -24.73 -0.01 -23.98
CA ASP A 68 -24.89 -1.36 -23.45
C ASP A 68 -24.33 -1.37 -22.03
N LYS A 69 -25.21 -1.26 -21.03
CA LYS A 69 -24.78 -1.13 -19.64
C LYS A 69 -24.00 -2.38 -19.24
N PRO A 70 -22.75 -2.25 -18.78
CA PRO A 70 -21.96 -3.41 -18.39
C PRO A 70 -22.69 -4.14 -17.27
N SER A 71 -22.70 -5.47 -17.35
CA SER A 71 -23.28 -6.35 -16.34
C SER A 71 -22.70 -6.11 -14.94
N SER A 72 -21.48 -5.58 -14.85
CA SER A 72 -20.87 -5.06 -13.63
C SER A 72 -20.35 -3.62 -13.83
N ALA A 73 -21.10 -2.64 -13.32
CA ALA A 73 -20.66 -1.23 -13.29
C ALA A 73 -19.37 -1.05 -12.48
N LEU A 74 -19.15 -1.88 -11.46
CA LEU A 74 -17.97 -1.80 -10.60
C LEU A 74 -16.70 -2.22 -11.36
N GLU A 75 -16.76 -3.29 -12.17
CA GLU A 75 -15.63 -3.72 -12.99
C GLU A 75 -15.28 -2.68 -14.04
N PHE A 76 -16.28 -2.06 -14.68
CA PHE A 76 -16.06 -0.98 -15.64
C PHE A 76 -15.31 0.20 -15.01
N VAL A 77 -15.73 0.62 -13.82
CA VAL A 77 -15.07 1.69 -13.07
C VAL A 77 -13.63 1.31 -12.71
N GLN A 78 -13.40 0.08 -12.25
CA GLN A 78 -12.05 -0.41 -11.93
C GLN A 78 -11.13 -0.40 -13.15
N GLN A 79 -11.60 -0.91 -14.30
CA GLN A 79 -10.84 -0.90 -15.54
C GLN A 79 -10.53 0.53 -16.02
N LYS A 80 -11.51 1.44 -16.02
CA LYS A 80 -11.30 2.82 -16.48
C LYS A 80 -10.40 3.65 -15.56
N LEU A 81 -10.33 3.31 -14.28
CA LEU A 81 -9.41 3.92 -13.31
C LEU A 81 -8.01 3.28 -13.30
N GLY A 82 -7.76 2.27 -14.14
CA GLY A 82 -6.45 1.62 -14.26
C GLY A 82 -6.18 0.53 -13.20
N GLY A 83 -7.22 0.03 -12.52
CA GLY A 83 -7.12 -1.17 -11.71
C GLY A 83 -6.96 -2.41 -12.60
N PRO A 84 -6.08 -3.36 -12.24
CA PRO A 84 -5.98 -4.62 -12.99
C PRO A 84 -7.33 -5.32 -12.96
N SER A 85 -7.83 -5.69 -14.12
CA SER A 85 -9.05 -6.49 -14.21
C SER A 85 -8.81 -7.87 -13.58
N ILE A 86 -9.88 -8.51 -13.13
CA ILE A 86 -9.80 -9.87 -12.55
C ILE A 86 -9.13 -10.84 -13.54
N SER A 87 -9.44 -10.73 -14.83
CA SER A 87 -8.82 -11.54 -15.89
C SER A 87 -7.32 -11.26 -16.07
N GLU A 88 -6.89 -9.99 -16.00
CA GLU A 88 -5.46 -9.64 -16.06
C GLU A 88 -4.71 -10.15 -14.82
N TYR A 89 -5.34 -10.08 -13.65
CA TYR A 89 -4.78 -10.60 -12.41
C TYR A 89 -4.61 -12.13 -12.48
N GLU A 90 -5.65 -12.84 -12.94
CA GLU A 90 -5.61 -14.29 -13.12
C GLU A 90 -4.53 -14.71 -14.15
N LYS A 91 -4.45 -13.99 -15.27
CA LYS A 91 -3.42 -14.23 -16.30
C LYS A 91 -2.02 -14.01 -15.74
N LEU A 92 -1.80 -12.91 -15.03
CA LEU A 92 -0.51 -12.59 -14.41
C LEU A 92 -0.12 -13.64 -13.35
N GLN A 93 -1.10 -14.15 -12.60
CA GLN A 93 -0.89 -15.21 -11.63
C GLN A 93 -0.53 -16.54 -12.29
N ALA A 94 -1.16 -16.90 -13.40
CA ALA A 94 -0.81 -18.07 -14.20
C ALA A 94 0.61 -17.94 -14.78
N GLU A 95 0.95 -16.79 -15.37
CA GLU A 95 2.30 -16.52 -15.89
C GLU A 95 3.37 -16.64 -14.79
N LYS A 96 3.10 -16.09 -13.59
CA LYS A 96 4.00 -16.24 -12.45
C LYS A 96 4.23 -17.71 -12.07
N SER A 97 3.16 -18.51 -12.03
CA SER A 97 3.22 -19.94 -11.72
C SER A 97 4.04 -20.70 -12.76
N ASP A 98 3.78 -20.47 -14.05
CA ASP A 98 4.51 -21.08 -15.15
C ASP A 98 6.00 -20.73 -15.12
N LEU A 99 6.32 -19.46 -14.85
CA LEU A 99 7.70 -19.00 -14.76
C LEU A 99 8.43 -19.64 -13.58
N GLN A 100 7.73 -19.84 -12.47
CA GLN A 100 8.28 -20.48 -11.29
C GLN A 100 8.54 -21.98 -11.53
N LEU A 101 7.63 -22.68 -12.21
CA LEU A 101 7.85 -24.07 -12.63
C LEU A 101 9.09 -24.20 -13.54
N LYS A 102 9.22 -23.33 -14.55
CA LYS A 102 10.39 -23.32 -15.45
C LYS A 102 11.69 -23.01 -14.71
N TYR A 103 11.65 -22.11 -13.74
CA TYR A 103 12.81 -21.79 -12.91
C TYR A 103 13.25 -23.00 -12.09
N ASP A 104 12.31 -23.70 -11.45
CA ASP A 104 12.59 -24.88 -10.64
C ASP A 104 13.13 -26.04 -11.50
N GLU A 105 12.56 -26.26 -12.68
CA GLU A 105 13.03 -27.25 -13.66
C GLU A 105 14.45 -26.94 -14.14
N LEU A 106 14.70 -25.68 -14.51
CA LEU A 106 16.03 -25.23 -14.93
C LEU A 106 17.06 -25.36 -13.81
N LEU A 107 16.67 -25.02 -12.58
CA LEU A 107 17.52 -25.16 -11.40
C LEU A 107 17.85 -26.64 -11.13
N ALA A 108 16.88 -27.55 -11.31
CA ALA A 108 17.09 -28.98 -11.18
C ALA A 108 18.04 -29.51 -12.27
N ALA A 109 17.84 -29.13 -13.53
CA ALA A 109 18.72 -29.50 -14.64
C ALA A 109 20.16 -28.98 -14.45
N HIS A 110 20.29 -27.74 -13.95
CA HIS A 110 21.59 -27.15 -13.64
C HIS A 110 22.31 -27.92 -12.52
N ARG A 111 21.59 -28.28 -11.45
CA ARG A 111 22.14 -29.10 -10.36
C ARG A 111 22.62 -30.46 -10.86
N GLU A 112 21.83 -31.13 -11.70
CA GLU A 112 22.19 -32.42 -12.27
C GLU A 112 23.44 -32.32 -13.14
N THR A 113 23.48 -31.34 -14.06
CA THR A 113 24.64 -31.11 -14.93
C THR A 113 25.91 -30.85 -14.11
N CYS A 114 25.82 -30.04 -13.05
CA CYS A 114 26.94 -29.77 -12.15
C CYS A 114 27.40 -31.03 -11.39
N ARG A 115 26.47 -31.92 -11.01
CA ARG A 115 26.79 -33.21 -10.39
C ARG A 115 27.54 -34.11 -11.38
N GLU A 116 27.00 -34.29 -12.58
CA GLU A 116 27.62 -35.10 -13.63
C GLU A 116 29.03 -34.61 -13.97
N LEU A 117 29.23 -33.29 -14.08
CA LEU A 117 30.55 -32.70 -14.32
C LEU A 117 31.54 -32.99 -13.17
N ALA A 118 31.08 -32.94 -11.92
CA ALA A 118 31.91 -33.28 -10.77
C ALA A 118 32.30 -34.77 -10.77
N ASP A 119 31.36 -35.66 -11.10
CA ASP A 119 31.60 -37.10 -11.18
C ASP A 119 32.58 -37.45 -12.30
N LEU A 120 32.40 -36.87 -13.50
CA LEU A 120 33.32 -37.04 -14.62
C LEU A 120 34.73 -36.53 -14.31
N ARG A 121 34.83 -35.39 -13.62
CA ARG A 121 36.12 -34.84 -13.17
C ARG A 121 36.82 -35.81 -12.21
N ASN A 122 36.09 -36.35 -11.24
CA ASN A 122 36.63 -37.29 -10.26
C ASN A 122 37.09 -38.60 -10.93
N LEU A 123 36.29 -39.15 -11.85
CA LEU A 123 36.68 -40.34 -12.61
C LEU A 123 37.97 -40.11 -13.41
N LYS A 124 38.08 -38.98 -14.10
CA LYS A 124 39.27 -38.63 -14.89
C LYS A 124 40.53 -38.46 -14.04
N LEU A 125 40.39 -37.97 -12.80
CA LEU A 125 41.49 -37.89 -11.84
C LEU A 125 41.94 -39.28 -11.38
N THR A 126 41.01 -40.22 -11.15
CA THR A 126 41.34 -41.59 -10.74
C THR A 126 41.99 -42.41 -11.85
N THR A 127 41.57 -42.26 -13.11
CA THR A 127 42.16 -42.97 -14.25
C THR A 127 43.56 -42.46 -14.58
N SER A 128 43.79 -41.13 -14.51
CA SER A 128 45.12 -40.54 -14.72
C SER A 128 46.14 -40.93 -13.65
N SER A 129 45.70 -41.39 -12.47
CA SER A 129 46.59 -41.89 -11.41
C SER A 129 46.96 -43.37 -11.60
N MET A 130 46.20 -44.15 -12.37
CA MET A 130 46.50 -45.57 -12.64
C MET A 130 47.40 -45.76 -13.87
N GLU A 131 47.40 -44.84 -14.84
CA GLU A 131 48.21 -44.94 -16.07
C GLU A 131 49.71 -44.58 -15.90
N ASN A 132 50.16 -44.22 -14.70
CA ASN A 132 51.55 -43.79 -14.45
C ASN A 132 52.47 -44.85 -13.79
N THR A 133 52.01 -46.09 -13.59
CA THR A 133 52.76 -47.09 -12.79
C THR A 133 53.18 -48.38 -13.51
N ASP A 134 53.09 -48.48 -14.84
CA ASP A 134 53.33 -49.76 -15.55
C ASP A 134 54.35 -49.66 -16.72
N GLY A 135 55.28 -48.71 -16.65
CA GLY A 135 56.23 -48.42 -17.74
C GLY A 135 57.68 -48.86 -17.56
N ASP A 136 58.10 -49.43 -16.43
CA ASP A 136 59.53 -49.69 -16.19
C ASP A 136 59.81 -51.00 -15.43
N LYS A 137 59.60 -52.13 -16.11
CA LYS A 137 60.20 -53.43 -15.77
C LYS A 137 60.23 -54.29 -17.03
N LEU A 138 61.36 -54.31 -17.74
CA LEU A 138 62.00 -55.50 -18.32
C LEU A 138 63.14 -55.06 -19.25
N LYS A 139 64.38 -55.24 -18.81
CA LYS A 139 65.52 -55.65 -19.64
C LYS A 139 66.66 -56.10 -18.72
N ASN A 140 66.73 -57.41 -18.52
CA ASN A 140 67.97 -58.14 -18.20
C ASN A 140 68.89 -58.14 -19.43
#